data_AF-A0A915ZTD8-F1
#
_entry.id   AF-A0A915ZTD8-F1
#
_cell.length_a   1.000
_cell.length_b   1.000
_cell.length_c   1.000
_cell.angle_alpha   90.00
_cell.angle_beta   90.00
_cell.angle_gamma   90.00
#
_symmetry.space_group_name_H-M   'P 1'
#
loop_
_entity.id
_entity.type
_entity.pdbx_description
1 polymer ?
#
loop_
_entity_poly.entity_id
_entity_poly.type
_entity_poly.pdbx_seq_one_letter_code
_entity_poly.pdbx_strand_id
1 'polypeptide(L)'
;MIKSKEIDQPRAFVEYNPETETNCVMLTLVPKFSLNVIMSELVFIVDRSGSMGIEPMKKAAQALELLLHSLSEDCYFNVISFGSRYDSLFPKSQLYSEKSLSKALNLAQTMTSNYGGTKIHNVLEWVFKNSRDDMPISVFLITDGRVRDVDEIVELVRENEEKKKDNLRLFSLGIGDSVSHNLVESVARAGKGYAQFVTNDERMDKKVIGMLKNAIKPPIKDYKITWTDIDLLESNEDDKSAISFMSDETESLPFIKIQQAPYIIPPIYTGIRFMAYCILEKNIEPCKTITLKATSHDDRPMVLDIPLDPVTLQGSKIHRLAARKLIQDLDDKKSFIHKHPKNVGKFIPASFVKEHIVKLGKTYNLASKFTSFIAIDERNNEISEVLIKSRTIPQKRNVPQLASQFSTLQSDIELCSMVDVSLNVCGGGFNIMDLVRSGIRSLVPAKSEPKETKEAQSVSRLYSECSLESSESSRSGLYRRKKIGLNIESEFNHKESQIGGVFDDSKSEVNHKESQIENLFRFLELQSFDGKFLSNDSFYKFFYKNDLNDFINLKQEIIKEMGNIGIKEIEEILTTSIALAYLEIIIFKKFKDESELCYEKAVKALKKMVEDEEKEKIIGEKAKEWIKNWVINGK
;
A
#
# COMPACT_ATOMS: atom_id res chain seq x y z
N MET A 1 -5.43 29.53 -7.88
CA MET A 1 -4.61 28.31 -7.63
C MET A 1 -3.17 28.64 -8.01
N ILE A 2 -2.26 28.77 -7.03
CA ILE A 2 -0.84 29.03 -7.32
C ILE A 2 -0.27 27.76 -7.96
N LYS A 3 -0.08 27.76 -9.28
CA LYS A 3 0.65 26.68 -9.97
C LYS A 3 2.14 26.97 -9.80
N SER A 4 2.78 26.34 -8.83
CA SER A 4 4.24 26.38 -8.71
C SER A 4 4.84 25.61 -9.90
N LYS A 5 5.57 26.31 -10.76
CA LYS A 5 6.33 25.72 -11.85
C LYS A 5 7.52 24.96 -11.24
N GLU A 6 7.89 23.81 -11.84
CA GLU A 6 9.15 23.08 -11.56
C GLU A 6 9.32 22.42 -10.17
N ILE A 7 8.24 22.06 -9.48
CA ILE A 7 8.27 21.36 -8.16
C ILE A 7 9.07 20.04 -8.17
N ASP A 8 9.23 19.43 -9.36
CA ASP A 8 9.87 18.12 -9.53
C ASP A 8 11.36 18.20 -9.89
N GLN A 9 11.91 19.39 -10.10
CA GLN A 9 13.34 19.52 -10.39
C GLN A 9 14.18 19.20 -9.14
N PRO A 10 15.32 18.49 -9.29
CA PRO A 10 16.28 18.30 -8.21
C PRO A 10 16.78 19.65 -7.67
N ARG A 11 16.70 19.85 -6.36
CA ARG A 11 17.14 21.08 -5.68
C ARG A 11 17.73 20.75 -4.34
N ALA A 12 18.66 21.58 -3.89
CA ALA A 12 19.18 21.55 -2.54
C ALA A 12 19.07 22.92 -1.87
N PHE A 13 18.81 22.93 -0.57
CA PHE A 13 18.68 24.13 0.25
C PHE A 13 19.63 24.04 1.43
N VAL A 14 20.16 25.17 1.88
CA VAL A 14 20.97 25.27 3.10
C VAL A 14 20.27 26.13 4.14
N GLU A 15 20.24 25.66 5.38
CA GLU A 15 19.77 26.39 6.56
C GLU A 15 20.92 26.53 7.55
N TYR A 16 21.13 27.73 8.09
CA TYR A 16 21.99 27.96 9.24
C TYR A 16 21.16 28.06 10.52
N ASN A 17 21.55 27.32 11.56
CA ASN A 17 20.92 27.38 12.87
C ASN A 17 21.82 28.14 13.87
N PRO A 18 21.42 29.32 14.35
CA PRO A 18 22.18 30.08 15.34
C PRO A 18 22.35 29.39 16.70
N GLU A 19 21.41 28.51 17.10
CA GLU A 19 21.48 27.83 18.42
C GLU A 19 22.54 26.74 18.46
N THR A 20 22.74 26.03 17.34
CA THR A 20 23.75 24.97 17.22
C THR A 20 25.01 25.45 16.49
N GLU A 21 24.97 26.64 15.87
CA GLU A 21 25.98 27.21 14.98
C GLU A 21 26.38 26.25 13.84
N THR A 22 25.40 25.47 13.34
CA THR A 22 25.61 24.47 12.28
C THR A 22 24.87 24.85 11.00
N ASN A 23 25.41 24.36 9.87
CA ASN A 23 24.72 24.37 8.58
C ASN A 23 24.00 23.04 8.39
N CYS A 24 22.80 23.04 7.84
CA CYS A 24 22.09 21.84 7.42
C CYS A 24 21.65 21.98 5.98
N VAL A 25 21.99 20.98 5.17
CA VAL A 25 21.59 20.89 3.78
C VAL A 25 20.41 19.92 3.65
N MET A 26 19.40 20.31 2.88
CA MET A 26 18.30 19.44 2.45
C MET A 26 18.35 19.28 0.94
N LEU A 27 18.55 18.04 0.49
CA LEU A 27 18.45 17.62 -0.91
C LEU A 27 17.06 17.03 -1.16
N THR A 28 16.38 17.48 -2.21
CA THR A 28 15.10 16.92 -2.67
C THR A 28 15.14 16.71 -4.16
N LEU A 29 14.70 15.54 -4.62
CA LEU A 29 14.58 15.24 -6.05
C LEU A 29 13.42 14.30 -6.35
N VAL A 30 12.83 14.44 -7.53
CA VAL A 30 11.91 13.46 -8.12
C VAL A 30 12.61 12.84 -9.32
N PRO A 31 13.13 11.61 -9.17
CA PRO A 31 14.01 11.02 -10.16
C PRO A 31 13.20 10.57 -11.39
N LYS A 32 13.80 10.74 -12.57
CA LYS A 32 13.26 10.29 -13.85
C LYS A 32 14.35 9.54 -14.60
N PHE A 33 14.20 8.22 -14.68
CA PHE A 33 15.12 7.35 -15.41
C PHE A 33 14.35 6.16 -15.97
N SER A 34 14.87 5.58 -17.04
CA SER A 34 14.28 4.42 -17.71
C SER A 34 15.20 3.22 -17.50
N LEU A 35 14.68 2.20 -16.83
CA LEU A 35 15.36 0.91 -16.63
C LEU A 35 14.55 -0.18 -17.33
N ASN A 36 15.24 -1.18 -17.86
CA ASN A 36 14.61 -2.34 -18.45
C ASN A 36 13.93 -3.18 -17.37
N VAL A 37 12.79 -3.77 -17.74
CA VAL A 37 12.04 -4.68 -16.87
C VAL A 37 12.84 -5.96 -16.68
N ILE A 38 12.85 -6.49 -15.45
CA ILE A 38 13.45 -7.77 -15.11
C ILE A 38 12.38 -8.80 -14.77
N MET A 39 12.66 -10.07 -15.05
CA MET A 39 11.84 -11.18 -14.60
C MET A 39 11.86 -11.24 -13.07
N SER A 40 10.68 -11.13 -12.45
CA SER A 40 10.53 -11.09 -10.98
C SER A 40 9.33 -11.94 -10.54
N GLU A 41 9.40 -12.43 -9.31
CA GLU A 41 8.27 -13.02 -8.59
C GLU A 41 7.46 -11.92 -7.91
N LEU A 42 6.16 -11.84 -8.20
CA LEU A 42 5.24 -10.83 -7.67
C LEU A 42 4.24 -11.48 -6.72
N VAL A 43 4.33 -11.17 -5.42
CA VAL A 43 3.43 -11.75 -4.41
C VAL A 43 2.52 -10.69 -3.84
N PHE A 44 1.21 -10.84 -4.07
CA PHE A 44 0.18 -9.94 -3.55
C PHE A 44 -0.40 -10.49 -2.25
N ILE A 45 -0.16 -9.81 -1.14
CA ILE A 45 -0.68 -10.16 0.19
C ILE A 45 -1.86 -9.22 0.48
N VAL A 46 -3.07 -9.77 0.57
CA VAL A 46 -4.30 -8.99 0.69
C VAL A 46 -4.98 -9.26 2.03
N ASP A 47 -5.16 -8.18 2.79
CA ASP A 47 -5.86 -8.20 4.08
C ASP A 47 -7.36 -8.41 3.87
N ARG A 48 -7.90 -9.43 4.54
CA ARG A 48 -9.33 -9.76 4.59
C ARG A 48 -9.87 -9.78 6.02
N SER A 49 -9.18 -9.11 6.93
CA SER A 49 -9.64 -8.91 8.30
C SER A 49 -10.96 -8.14 8.35
N GLY A 50 -11.67 -8.24 9.46
CA GLY A 50 -12.98 -7.61 9.65
C GLY A 50 -12.94 -6.07 9.56
N SER A 51 -11.77 -5.45 9.77
CA SER A 51 -11.63 -4.00 9.64
C SER A 51 -11.60 -3.52 8.19
N MET A 52 -11.31 -4.40 7.24
CA MET A 52 -11.40 -4.11 5.80
C MET A 52 -12.84 -3.93 5.30
N GLY A 53 -13.87 -4.13 6.15
CA GLY A 53 -15.25 -3.69 5.92
C GLY A 53 -15.80 -4.05 4.53
N ILE A 54 -16.68 -3.20 3.99
CA ILE A 54 -17.22 -3.31 2.61
C ILE A 54 -16.41 -2.41 1.67
N GLU A 55 -16.35 -1.10 1.95
CA GLU A 55 -15.68 -0.13 1.07
C GLU A 55 -14.16 -0.35 0.96
N PRO A 56 -13.38 -0.51 2.06
CA PRO A 56 -11.94 -0.78 1.94
C PRO A 56 -11.66 -2.10 1.20
N MET A 57 -12.49 -3.12 1.41
CA MET A 57 -12.39 -4.41 0.71
C MET A 57 -12.63 -4.25 -0.79
N LYS A 58 -13.68 -3.53 -1.18
CA LYS A 58 -13.95 -3.24 -2.59
C LYS A 58 -12.78 -2.52 -3.25
N LYS A 59 -12.17 -1.56 -2.56
CA LYS A 59 -10.97 -0.88 -3.04
C LYS A 59 -9.75 -1.79 -3.13
N ALA A 60 -9.54 -2.66 -2.16
CA ALA A 60 -8.46 -3.64 -2.20
C ALA A 60 -8.62 -4.62 -3.37
N ALA A 61 -9.85 -5.09 -3.64
CA ALA A 61 -10.17 -5.92 -4.79
C ALA A 61 -9.88 -5.21 -6.11
N GLN A 62 -10.34 -3.96 -6.27
CA GLN A 62 -10.06 -3.13 -7.45
C GLN A 62 -8.55 -2.89 -7.65
N ALA A 63 -7.81 -2.62 -6.57
CA ALA A 63 -6.36 -2.47 -6.63
C ALA A 63 -5.67 -3.76 -7.10
N LEU A 64 -6.11 -4.91 -6.58
CA LEU A 64 -5.60 -6.21 -7.00
C LEU A 64 -5.91 -6.50 -8.47
N GLU A 65 -7.13 -6.28 -8.92
CA GLU A 65 -7.52 -6.45 -10.33
C GLU A 65 -6.65 -5.60 -11.25
N LEU A 66 -6.44 -4.33 -10.90
CA LEU A 66 -5.57 -3.43 -11.66
C LEU A 66 -4.12 -3.93 -11.72
N LEU A 67 -3.59 -4.44 -10.61
CA LEU A 67 -2.26 -5.04 -10.56
C LEU A 67 -2.17 -6.28 -11.46
N LEU A 68 -3.17 -7.17 -11.41
CA LEU A 68 -3.23 -8.42 -12.15
C LEU A 68 -3.34 -8.22 -13.68
N HIS A 69 -4.15 -7.27 -14.14
CA HIS A 69 -4.24 -6.92 -15.56
C HIS A 69 -2.95 -6.31 -16.09
N SER A 70 -2.22 -5.61 -15.21
CA SER A 70 -1.01 -4.87 -15.57
C SER A 70 0.27 -5.72 -15.48
N LEU A 71 0.17 -7.01 -15.18
CA LEU A 71 1.32 -7.91 -15.13
C LEU A 71 1.89 -8.21 -16.53
N SER A 72 3.21 -8.39 -16.60
CA SER A 72 3.90 -8.85 -17.79
C SER A 72 3.74 -10.37 -17.98
N GLU A 73 3.77 -10.82 -19.24
CA GLU A 73 3.65 -12.25 -19.60
C GLU A 73 4.75 -13.13 -19.00
N ASP A 74 5.94 -12.56 -18.82
CA ASP A 74 7.13 -13.29 -18.37
C ASP A 74 7.31 -13.23 -16.83
N CYS A 75 6.26 -12.96 -16.05
CA CYS A 75 6.35 -12.88 -14.59
C CYS A 75 5.76 -14.11 -13.88
N TYR A 76 6.29 -14.43 -12.70
CA TYR A 76 5.65 -15.37 -11.78
C TYR A 76 4.86 -14.57 -10.75
N PHE A 77 3.66 -15.04 -10.39
CA PHE A 77 2.88 -14.36 -9.36
C PHE A 77 2.12 -15.31 -8.44
N ASN A 78 1.74 -14.78 -7.28
CA ASN A 78 0.84 -15.44 -6.35
C ASN A 78 -0.02 -14.41 -5.60
N VAL A 79 -1.21 -14.81 -5.18
CA VAL A 79 -2.11 -14.00 -4.35
C VAL A 79 -2.35 -14.73 -3.04
N ILE A 80 -2.18 -14.04 -1.92
CA ILE A 80 -2.31 -14.60 -0.58
C ILE A 80 -3.30 -13.75 0.20
N SER A 81 -4.42 -14.35 0.57
CA SER A 81 -5.43 -13.76 1.42
C SER A 81 -5.07 -13.98 2.89
N PHE A 82 -5.21 -12.97 3.75
CA PHE A 82 -4.91 -13.14 5.17
C PHE A 82 -5.88 -12.44 6.13
N GLY A 83 -5.88 -12.92 7.37
CA GLY A 83 -6.51 -12.32 8.53
C GLY A 83 -6.08 -13.10 9.78
N SER A 84 -6.99 -13.76 10.49
CA SER A 84 -6.64 -14.72 11.56
C SER A 84 -6.00 -16.01 11.03
N ARG A 85 -6.29 -16.34 9.77
CA ARG A 85 -5.69 -17.43 8.98
C ARG A 85 -5.15 -16.84 7.67
N TYR A 86 -4.46 -17.64 6.87
CA TYR A 86 -4.07 -17.25 5.52
C TYR A 86 -4.33 -18.36 4.52
N ASP A 87 -4.63 -17.99 3.28
CA ASP A 87 -4.89 -18.89 2.18
C ASP A 87 -4.10 -18.39 0.96
N SER A 88 -3.28 -19.25 0.38
CA SER A 88 -2.55 -18.95 -0.85
C SER A 88 -3.32 -19.46 -2.07
N LEU A 89 -3.45 -18.64 -3.11
CA LEU A 89 -4.13 -19.00 -4.36
C LEU A 89 -3.42 -20.17 -5.05
N PHE A 90 -2.08 -20.18 -5.00
CA PHE A 90 -1.26 -21.25 -5.56
C PHE A 90 -0.27 -21.78 -4.52
N PRO A 91 -0.04 -23.10 -4.41
CA PRO A 91 0.96 -23.65 -3.51
C PRO A 91 2.37 -23.08 -3.71
N LYS A 92 2.70 -22.74 -4.96
CA LYS A 92 3.91 -22.01 -5.37
C LYS A 92 3.52 -21.04 -6.46
N SER A 93 4.21 -19.90 -6.55
CA SER A 93 3.96 -18.87 -7.57
C SER A 93 3.94 -19.47 -8.97
N GLN A 94 2.94 -19.10 -9.76
CA GLN A 94 2.72 -19.63 -11.11
C GLN A 94 3.08 -18.59 -12.16
N LEU A 95 3.47 -19.06 -13.35
CA LEU A 95 3.70 -18.20 -14.50
C LEU A 95 2.39 -17.51 -14.89
N TYR A 96 2.48 -16.24 -15.25
CA TYR A 96 1.35 -15.48 -15.73
C TYR A 96 0.80 -16.06 -17.05
N SER A 97 -0.44 -16.55 -16.99
CA SER A 97 -1.18 -17.18 -18.08
C SER A 97 -2.67 -16.86 -17.96
N GLU A 98 -3.43 -17.10 -19.03
CA GLU A 98 -4.90 -16.95 -19.02
C GLU A 98 -5.54 -17.71 -17.85
N LYS A 99 -5.19 -18.99 -17.68
CA LYS A 99 -5.74 -19.86 -16.63
C LYS A 99 -5.42 -19.36 -15.23
N SER A 100 -4.19 -18.89 -14.98
CA SER A 100 -3.80 -18.36 -13.67
C SER A 100 -4.46 -17.00 -13.42
N LEU A 101 -4.57 -16.15 -14.45
CA LEU A 101 -5.19 -14.84 -14.36
C LEU A 101 -6.68 -14.96 -14.05
N SER A 102 -7.44 -15.78 -14.77
CA SER A 102 -8.88 -15.96 -14.52
C SER A 102 -9.15 -16.47 -13.10
N LYS A 103 -8.30 -17.36 -12.57
CA LYS A 103 -8.40 -17.81 -11.16
C LYS A 103 -8.15 -16.66 -10.18
N ALA A 104 -7.15 -15.83 -10.43
CA ALA A 104 -6.82 -14.71 -9.57
C ALA A 104 -7.89 -13.60 -9.62
N LEU A 105 -8.44 -13.31 -10.80
CA LEU A 105 -9.54 -12.36 -10.98
C LEU A 105 -10.82 -12.86 -10.29
N ASN A 106 -11.14 -14.15 -10.39
CA ASN A 106 -12.28 -14.72 -9.68
C ASN A 106 -12.12 -14.58 -8.15
N LEU A 107 -10.91 -14.80 -7.62
CA LEU A 107 -10.61 -14.53 -6.22
C LEU A 107 -10.80 -13.04 -5.89
N ALA A 108 -10.34 -12.15 -6.76
CA ALA A 108 -10.46 -10.71 -6.55
C ALA A 108 -11.92 -10.23 -6.49
N GLN A 109 -12.76 -10.72 -7.39
CA GLN A 109 -14.18 -10.36 -7.47
C GLN A 109 -15.02 -10.94 -6.34
N THR A 110 -14.60 -12.07 -5.76
CA THR A 110 -15.36 -12.78 -4.72
C THR A 110 -14.82 -12.54 -3.30
N MET A 111 -13.73 -11.78 -3.15
CA MET A 111 -13.15 -11.56 -1.82
C MET A 111 -14.03 -10.67 -0.94
N THR A 112 -14.12 -11.06 0.33
CA THR A 112 -14.86 -10.36 1.39
C THR A 112 -14.05 -10.35 2.68
N SER A 113 -14.37 -9.46 3.62
CA SER A 113 -13.69 -9.28 4.91
C SER A 113 -14.04 -10.36 5.95
N ASN A 114 -13.91 -11.63 5.58
CA ASN A 114 -14.34 -12.80 6.37
C ASN A 114 -13.19 -13.60 7.03
N TYR A 115 -12.00 -13.01 7.17
CA TYR A 115 -10.83 -13.71 7.73
C TYR A 115 -10.58 -13.39 9.21
N GLY A 116 -11.40 -12.54 9.84
CA GLY A 116 -11.33 -12.27 11.28
C GLY A 116 -10.29 -11.20 11.63
N GLY A 117 -9.32 -11.54 12.49
CA GLY A 117 -8.25 -10.64 12.94
C GLY A 117 -7.15 -10.43 11.90
N THR A 118 -5.97 -9.97 12.33
CA THR A 118 -4.89 -9.53 11.42
C THR A 118 -3.54 -10.12 11.86
N LYS A 119 -3.14 -11.27 11.29
CA LYS A 119 -1.87 -11.96 11.60
C LYS A 119 -0.87 -11.89 10.44
N ILE A 120 -0.33 -10.70 10.18
CA ILE A 120 0.61 -10.44 9.06
C ILE A 120 1.91 -11.25 9.19
N HIS A 121 2.45 -11.36 10.41
CA HIS A 121 3.74 -12.01 10.66
C HIS A 121 3.84 -13.41 10.03
N ASN A 122 2.86 -14.27 10.28
CA ASN A 122 2.85 -15.65 9.80
C ASN A 122 2.83 -15.75 8.27
N VAL A 123 2.18 -14.79 7.62
CA VAL A 123 2.07 -14.76 6.16
C VAL A 123 3.37 -14.34 5.52
N LEU A 124 4.00 -13.29 6.05
CA LEU A 124 5.31 -12.86 5.57
C LEU A 124 6.37 -13.95 5.76
N GLU A 125 6.35 -14.64 6.91
CA GLU A 125 7.25 -15.77 7.15
C GLU A 125 7.06 -16.88 6.12
N TRP A 126 5.81 -17.24 5.81
CA TRP A 126 5.50 -18.23 4.78
C TRP A 126 5.96 -17.78 3.39
N VAL A 127 5.71 -16.50 3.03
CA VAL A 127 6.13 -15.93 1.75
C VAL A 127 7.64 -15.99 1.58
N PHE A 128 8.41 -15.58 2.58
CA PHE A 128 9.86 -15.58 2.46
C PHE A 128 10.43 -17.00 2.39
N LYS A 129 9.85 -17.97 3.12
CA LYS A 129 10.25 -19.38 3.04
C LYS A 129 9.88 -20.06 1.71
N ASN A 130 8.76 -19.68 1.11
CA ASN A 130 8.25 -20.30 -0.12
C ASN A 130 8.63 -19.53 -1.40
N SER A 131 9.25 -18.37 -1.24
CA SER A 131 9.74 -17.55 -2.36
C SER A 131 10.79 -18.28 -3.18
N ARG A 132 10.88 -17.89 -4.45
CA ARG A 132 11.86 -18.41 -5.39
C ARG A 132 13.26 -17.87 -5.10
N ASP A 133 14.27 -18.67 -5.39
CA ASP A 133 15.69 -18.30 -5.22
C ASP A 133 16.39 -17.97 -6.55
N ASP A 134 15.75 -18.30 -7.68
CA ASP A 134 16.26 -18.06 -9.04
C ASP A 134 15.93 -16.66 -9.58
N MET A 135 15.11 -15.86 -8.88
CA MET A 135 14.72 -14.51 -9.30
C MET A 135 14.43 -13.60 -8.12
N PRO A 136 14.49 -12.26 -8.29
CA PRO A 136 14.05 -11.31 -7.28
C PRO A 136 12.55 -11.43 -6.97
N ILE A 137 12.19 -11.17 -5.71
CA ILE A 137 10.80 -11.14 -5.23
C ILE A 137 10.39 -9.70 -4.88
N SER A 138 9.22 -9.31 -5.38
CA SER A 138 8.54 -8.06 -5.07
C SER A 138 7.19 -8.38 -4.42
N VAL A 139 7.06 -8.07 -3.13
CA VAL A 139 5.87 -8.30 -2.31
C VAL A 139 5.03 -7.03 -2.25
N PHE A 140 3.72 -7.15 -2.43
CA PHE A 140 2.75 -6.07 -2.29
C PHE A 140 1.83 -6.38 -1.11
N LEU A 141 1.93 -5.61 -0.03
CA LEU A 141 1.05 -5.72 1.13
C LEU A 141 -0.10 -4.73 1.02
N ILE A 142 -1.33 -5.22 0.84
CA ILE A 142 -2.56 -4.41 0.78
C ILE A 142 -3.30 -4.57 2.11
N THR A 143 -3.41 -3.51 2.91
CA THR A 143 -3.96 -3.58 4.28
C THR A 143 -4.46 -2.22 4.77
N ASP A 144 -5.36 -2.21 5.75
CA ASP A 144 -5.72 -1.02 6.56
C ASP A 144 -4.85 -0.90 7.83
N GLY A 145 -3.97 -1.86 8.07
CA GLY A 145 -2.83 -1.78 8.98
C GLY A 145 -3.14 -1.85 10.48
N ARG A 146 -4.28 -2.43 10.89
CA ARG A 146 -4.63 -2.56 12.32
C ARG A 146 -3.90 -3.74 13.01
N VAL A 147 -2.61 -3.55 13.30
CA VAL A 147 -1.76 -4.55 13.98
C VAL A 147 -1.05 -3.93 15.20
N ARG A 148 -0.83 -4.74 16.25
CA ARG A 148 -0.11 -4.33 17.47
C ARG A 148 1.39 -4.61 17.40
N ASP A 149 1.78 -5.70 16.76
CA ASP A 149 3.16 -6.23 16.78
C ASP A 149 4.00 -5.71 15.59
N VAL A 150 4.06 -4.38 15.42
CA VAL A 150 4.75 -3.74 14.29
C VAL A 150 6.25 -4.02 14.32
N ASP A 151 6.89 -3.92 15.50
CA ASP A 151 8.34 -4.07 15.66
C ASP A 151 8.82 -5.48 15.25
N GLU A 152 8.08 -6.53 15.61
CA GLU A 152 8.39 -7.92 15.25
C GLU A 152 8.26 -8.16 13.74
N ILE A 153 7.22 -7.62 13.11
CA ILE A 153 7.02 -7.72 11.66
C ILE A 153 8.15 -7.01 10.90
N VAL A 154 8.53 -5.80 11.36
CA VAL A 154 9.62 -5.02 10.76
C VAL A 154 10.95 -5.77 10.89
N GLU A 155 11.21 -6.42 12.03
CA GLU A 155 12.40 -7.27 12.21
C GLU A 155 12.42 -8.45 11.24
N LEU A 156 11.31 -9.20 11.15
CA LEU A 156 11.17 -10.32 10.23
C LEU A 156 11.49 -9.90 8.78
N VAL A 157 10.94 -8.78 8.33
CA VAL A 157 11.18 -8.28 6.96
C VAL A 157 12.65 -7.89 6.78
N ARG A 158 13.25 -7.19 7.74
CA ARG A 158 14.66 -6.77 7.68
C ARG A 158 15.60 -7.96 7.58
N GLU A 159 15.41 -8.98 8.43
CA GLU A 159 16.26 -10.18 8.41
C GLU A 159 16.18 -10.91 7.07
N ASN A 160 14.99 -11.01 6.47
CA ASN A 160 14.83 -11.69 5.18
C ASN A 160 15.36 -10.83 4.02
N GLU A 161 15.24 -9.51 4.09
CA GLU A 161 15.85 -8.60 3.13
C GLU A 161 17.39 -8.74 3.13
N GLU A 162 18.01 -8.74 4.32
CA GLU A 162 19.46 -8.94 4.47
C GLU A 162 19.92 -10.32 3.96
N LYS A 163 19.15 -11.38 4.23
CA LYS A 163 19.42 -12.74 3.71
C LYS A 163 19.35 -12.80 2.18
N LYS A 164 18.39 -12.09 1.56
CA LYS A 164 18.19 -12.07 0.11
C LYS A 164 19.05 -11.04 -0.64
N LYS A 165 19.92 -10.28 0.04
CA LYS A 165 20.93 -9.37 -0.56
C LYS A 165 20.34 -8.44 -1.64
N ASP A 166 19.34 -7.63 -1.28
CA ASP A 166 18.58 -6.73 -2.17
C ASP A 166 17.62 -7.40 -3.17
N ASN A 167 17.51 -8.73 -3.21
CA ASN A 167 16.55 -9.40 -4.11
C ASN A 167 15.13 -9.48 -3.53
N LEU A 168 14.89 -8.92 -2.35
CA LEU A 168 13.57 -8.82 -1.73
C LEU A 168 13.16 -7.37 -1.64
N ARG A 169 12.02 -7.04 -2.25
CA ARG A 169 11.37 -5.74 -2.10
C ARG A 169 9.97 -5.90 -1.56
N LEU A 170 9.58 -5.04 -0.63
CA LEU A 170 8.23 -5.02 -0.08
C LEU A 170 7.64 -3.63 -0.25
N PHE A 171 6.60 -3.54 -1.08
CA PHE A 171 5.77 -2.36 -1.24
C PHE A 171 4.47 -2.55 -0.46
N SER A 172 3.94 -1.46 0.08
CA SER A 172 2.72 -1.53 0.89
C SER A 172 1.69 -0.51 0.43
N LEU A 173 0.47 -0.95 0.24
CA LEU A 173 -0.68 -0.14 -0.12
C LEU A 173 -1.61 -0.05 1.08
N GLY A 174 -1.63 1.12 1.71
CA GLY A 174 -2.55 1.44 2.79
C GLY A 174 -3.92 1.82 2.25
N ILE A 175 -4.95 1.05 2.57
CA ILE A 175 -6.33 1.28 2.11
C ILE A 175 -7.21 1.87 3.22
N GLY A 176 -7.98 2.89 2.88
CA GLY A 176 -8.99 3.51 3.73
C GLY A 176 -8.47 4.65 4.61
N ASP A 177 -9.40 5.35 5.25
CA ASP A 177 -9.12 6.62 5.94
C ASP A 177 -8.51 6.44 7.35
N SER A 178 -8.59 5.23 7.89
CA SER A 178 -8.11 4.89 9.24
C SER A 178 -6.84 4.01 9.21
N VAL A 179 -6.09 4.08 8.11
CA VAL A 179 -4.92 3.23 7.91
C VAL A 179 -3.77 3.56 8.87
N SER A 180 -3.13 2.53 9.42
CA SER A 180 -1.92 2.72 10.23
C SER A 180 -0.72 3.06 9.35
N HIS A 181 -0.40 4.35 9.25
CA HIS A 181 0.82 4.84 8.59
C HIS A 181 2.08 4.20 9.14
N ASN A 182 2.15 3.99 10.47
CA ASN A 182 3.33 3.43 11.12
C ASN A 182 3.67 2.03 10.59
N LEU A 183 2.68 1.14 10.52
CA LEU A 183 2.90 -0.22 10.02
C LEU A 183 3.26 -0.19 8.52
N VAL A 184 2.42 0.44 7.71
CA VAL A 184 2.55 0.43 6.24
C VAL A 184 3.90 1.02 5.82
N GLU A 185 4.27 2.19 6.35
CA GLU A 185 5.55 2.83 6.02
C GLU A 185 6.76 2.05 6.55
N SER A 186 6.68 1.47 7.75
CA SER A 186 7.81 0.79 8.36
C SER A 186 8.12 -0.56 7.71
N VAL A 187 7.09 -1.33 7.36
CA VAL A 187 7.27 -2.62 6.67
C VAL A 187 7.83 -2.40 5.26
N ALA A 188 7.33 -1.39 4.53
CA ALA A 188 7.86 -1.07 3.21
C ALA A 188 9.33 -0.60 3.25
N ARG A 189 9.68 0.25 4.22
CA ARG A 189 11.05 0.74 4.41
C ARG A 189 12.01 -0.35 4.85
N ALA A 190 11.54 -1.30 5.67
CA ALA A 190 12.32 -2.48 6.06
C ALA A 190 12.65 -3.33 4.83
N GLY A 191 11.66 -3.61 3.99
CA GLY A 191 11.82 -4.36 2.75
C GLY A 191 12.28 -3.53 1.55
N LYS A 192 12.96 -2.39 1.75
CA LYS A 192 13.53 -1.55 0.67
C LYS A 192 12.54 -1.09 -0.44
N GLY A 193 11.23 -1.18 -0.21
CA GLY A 193 10.20 -0.60 -1.08
C GLY A 193 9.70 0.74 -0.56
N TYR A 194 8.47 1.10 -0.93
CA TYR A 194 7.80 2.29 -0.42
C TYR A 194 6.30 2.07 -0.20
N ALA A 195 5.71 2.95 0.60
CA ALA A 195 4.30 2.95 0.91
C ALA A 195 3.52 3.92 0.00
N GLN A 196 2.29 3.54 -0.36
CA GLN A 196 1.28 4.43 -0.92
C GLN A 196 0.00 4.29 -0.12
N PHE A 197 -0.83 5.34 -0.15
CA PHE A 197 -2.09 5.39 0.57
C PHE A 197 -3.22 5.71 -0.39
N VAL A 198 -4.36 5.07 -0.20
CA VAL A 198 -5.58 5.27 -0.99
C VAL A 198 -6.73 5.45 0.00
N THR A 199 -7.25 6.67 0.10
CA THR A 199 -8.46 6.97 0.88
C THR A 199 -9.70 6.46 0.16
N ASN A 200 -10.86 6.41 0.83
CA ASN A 200 -12.09 5.89 0.23
C ASN A 200 -12.65 6.75 -0.93
N ASP A 201 -12.27 8.02 -1.01
CA ASP A 201 -12.73 8.92 -2.09
C ASP A 201 -11.63 9.20 -3.14
N GLU A 202 -10.42 8.70 -2.93
CA GLU A 202 -9.30 8.94 -3.83
C GLU A 202 -9.15 7.85 -4.90
N ARG A 203 -8.69 8.27 -6.08
CA ARG A 203 -8.30 7.37 -7.17
C ARG A 203 -6.98 6.66 -6.84
N MET A 204 -6.95 5.36 -7.06
CA MET A 204 -5.79 4.52 -6.72
C MET A 204 -4.83 4.26 -7.88
N ASP A 205 -5.29 4.45 -9.12
CA ASP A 205 -4.68 3.87 -10.32
C ASP A 205 -3.21 4.28 -10.49
N LYS A 206 -2.96 5.60 -10.48
CA LYS A 206 -1.62 6.15 -10.67
C LYS A 206 -0.65 5.69 -9.58
N LYS A 207 -1.13 5.54 -8.34
CA LYS A 207 -0.30 5.08 -7.21
C LYS A 207 0.02 3.60 -7.34
N VAL A 208 -0.99 2.79 -7.66
CA VAL A 208 -0.88 1.32 -7.80
C VAL A 208 -0.03 0.94 -9.01
N ILE A 209 -0.31 1.51 -10.18
CA ILE A 209 0.47 1.27 -11.40
C ILE A 209 1.90 1.80 -11.27
N GLY A 210 2.09 2.98 -10.67
CA GLY A 210 3.42 3.50 -10.39
C GLY A 210 4.24 2.58 -9.49
N MET A 211 3.59 1.97 -8.48
CA MET A 211 4.18 0.96 -7.62
C MET A 211 4.58 -0.30 -8.38
N LEU A 212 3.70 -0.82 -9.24
CA LEU A 212 4.01 -1.98 -10.07
C LEU A 212 5.18 -1.72 -11.02
N LYS A 213 5.18 -0.58 -11.73
CA LYS A 213 6.27 -0.19 -12.63
C LYS A 213 7.63 -0.13 -11.92
N ASN A 214 7.65 0.33 -10.67
CA ASN A 214 8.86 0.38 -9.85
C ASN A 214 9.26 -1.01 -9.31
N ALA A 215 8.29 -1.89 -9.05
CA ALA A 215 8.52 -3.24 -8.55
C ALA A 215 9.05 -4.22 -9.60
N ILE A 216 8.80 -3.98 -10.89
CA ILE A 216 9.29 -4.83 -11.99
C ILE A 216 10.63 -4.35 -12.58
N LYS A 217 11.11 -3.18 -12.15
CA LYS A 217 12.43 -2.65 -12.52
C LYS A 217 13.49 -3.09 -11.51
N PRO A 218 14.75 -3.28 -11.91
CA PRO A 218 15.82 -3.57 -10.96
C PRO A 218 16.12 -2.34 -10.08
N PRO A 219 16.54 -2.53 -8.83
CA PRO A 219 16.98 -1.42 -8.00
C PRO A 219 18.34 -0.88 -8.49
N ILE A 220 18.51 0.44 -8.42
CA ILE A 220 19.83 1.09 -8.55
C ILE A 220 20.54 0.94 -7.19
N LYS A 221 21.85 0.75 -7.21
CA LYS A 221 22.68 0.47 -6.03
C LYS A 221 23.77 1.52 -5.82
N ASP A 222 24.51 1.38 -4.73
CA ASP A 222 25.74 2.12 -4.42
C ASP A 222 25.60 3.65 -4.47
N TYR A 223 24.49 4.15 -3.94
CA TYR A 223 24.27 5.59 -3.85
C TYR A 223 25.31 6.26 -2.95
N LYS A 224 25.93 7.33 -3.44
CA LYS A 224 26.84 8.18 -2.68
C LYS A 224 26.52 9.64 -2.97
N ILE A 225 26.34 10.44 -1.92
CA ILE A 225 26.15 11.89 -2.02
C ILE A 225 27.43 12.58 -1.56
N THR A 226 27.92 13.52 -2.36
CA THR A 226 29.04 14.40 -1.99
C THR A 226 28.47 15.76 -1.57
N TRP A 227 28.66 16.14 -0.31
CA TRP A 227 28.09 17.36 0.29
C TRP A 227 29.06 18.55 0.34
N THR A 228 30.36 18.29 0.35
CA THR A 228 31.43 19.29 0.55
C THR A 228 32.51 19.11 -0.51
N ASP A 229 33.18 20.20 -0.90
CA ASP A 229 34.30 20.16 -1.85
C ASP A 229 35.58 19.58 -1.22
N ILE A 230 35.63 19.54 0.10
CA ILE A 230 36.65 18.84 0.87
C ILE A 230 36.18 17.39 0.98
N ASP A 231 37.00 16.44 0.50
CA ASP A 231 36.86 15.02 0.82
C ASP A 231 37.16 14.82 2.31
N LEU A 232 36.19 15.19 3.17
CA LEU A 232 36.21 14.95 4.62
C LEU A 232 35.80 13.51 4.96
N LEU A 233 35.53 12.70 3.94
CA LEU A 233 35.38 11.26 4.08
C LEU A 233 36.78 10.70 4.38
N GLU A 234 37.01 10.49 5.68
CA GLU A 234 38.23 9.94 6.29
C GLU A 234 39.33 10.99 6.56
N SER A 235 39.08 11.87 7.54
CA SER A 235 40.23 12.41 8.28
C SER A 235 40.89 11.26 9.04
N ASN A 236 42.12 10.95 8.62
CA ASN A 236 43.10 10.12 9.30
C ASN A 236 43.52 10.76 10.64
N GLU A 237 42.59 10.92 11.57
CA GLU A 237 42.89 11.33 12.95
C GLU A 237 42.24 10.33 13.92
N ASP A 238 43.12 9.53 14.54
CA ASP A 238 43.01 8.78 15.79
C ASP A 238 41.95 7.67 15.92
N ASP A 239 42.37 6.44 15.59
CA ASP A 239 42.44 5.24 16.46
C ASP A 239 41.50 5.06 17.68
N LYS A 240 40.28 5.57 17.65
CA LYS A 240 39.19 5.10 18.52
C LYS A 240 38.05 4.56 17.68
N SER A 241 37.59 3.36 18.02
CA SER A 241 36.32 2.84 17.52
C SER A 241 35.21 3.86 17.77
N ALA A 242 34.22 3.98 16.87
CA ALA A 242 33.03 4.80 17.10
C ALA A 242 32.25 4.40 18.38
N ILE A 243 32.64 3.29 18.99
CA ILE A 243 32.19 2.79 20.28
C ILE A 243 33.45 2.33 21.03
N SER A 244 33.98 3.13 21.95
CA SER A 244 34.98 2.70 22.94
C SER A 244 34.23 2.00 24.08
N PHE A 245 34.54 0.74 24.36
CA PHE A 245 33.81 -0.09 25.33
C PHE A 245 34.52 -0.19 26.69
N MET A 246 35.62 0.53 26.92
CA MET A 246 36.38 0.45 28.18
C MET A 246 36.87 1.81 28.66
N SER A 247 36.06 2.50 29.46
CA SER A 247 36.46 3.13 30.74
C SER A 247 35.29 3.93 31.33
N ASP A 248 35.13 3.78 32.65
CA ASP A 248 34.31 4.64 33.49
C ASP A 248 34.60 6.14 33.26
N GLU A 249 33.56 6.95 33.46
CA GLU A 249 33.53 8.42 33.50
C GLU A 249 33.59 9.18 32.14
N THR A 250 32.40 9.64 31.71
CA THR A 250 32.21 10.83 30.83
C THR A 250 32.91 10.84 29.46
N GLU A 251 32.88 9.76 28.68
CA GLU A 251 33.30 9.83 27.27
C GLU A 251 32.18 10.37 26.37
N SER A 252 32.45 11.50 25.70
CA SER A 252 31.56 12.19 24.78
C SER A 252 31.28 11.35 23.53
N LEU A 253 30.03 11.42 23.08
CA LEU A 253 29.54 10.77 21.86
C LEU A 253 30.45 11.11 20.66
N PRO A 254 30.76 10.14 19.77
CA PRO A 254 31.69 10.36 18.66
C PRO A 254 31.28 11.59 17.85
N PHE A 255 32.17 12.57 17.78
CA PHE A 255 31.94 13.83 17.07
C PHE A 255 32.05 13.56 15.56
N ILE A 256 30.90 13.48 14.89
CA ILE A 256 30.85 13.31 13.45
C ILE A 256 30.72 14.69 12.80
N LYS A 257 31.74 15.07 12.03
CA LYS A 257 31.82 16.34 11.27
C LYS A 257 30.67 16.51 10.26
N ILE A 258 30.18 15.39 9.70
CA ILE A 258 29.13 15.33 8.68
C ILE A 258 28.08 14.27 9.05
N GLN A 259 26.90 14.70 9.49
CA GLN A 259 25.81 13.79 9.86
C GLN A 259 24.76 13.73 8.75
N GLN A 260 24.84 12.69 7.91
CA GLN A 260 23.88 12.43 6.84
C GLN A 260 22.70 11.56 7.31
N ALA A 261 21.49 11.90 6.85
CA ALA A 261 20.29 11.09 6.98
C ALA A 261 19.51 11.06 5.65
N PRO A 262 19.17 9.89 5.07
CA PRO A 262 19.48 8.56 5.58
C PRO A 262 20.98 8.23 5.51
N TYR A 263 21.50 7.51 6.50
CA TYR A 263 22.90 7.05 6.50
C TYR A 263 23.16 6.05 5.37
N ILE A 264 22.35 4.99 5.28
CA ILE A 264 22.26 4.14 4.10
C ILE A 264 21.12 4.65 3.22
N ILE A 265 21.47 5.14 2.03
CA ILE A 265 20.47 5.62 1.07
C ILE A 265 19.65 4.42 0.56
N PRO A 266 18.32 4.41 0.76
CA PRO A 266 17.46 3.35 0.24
C PRO A 266 17.34 3.44 -1.29
N PRO A 267 16.84 2.39 -1.97
CA PRO A 267 16.54 2.45 -3.40
C PRO A 267 15.68 3.66 -3.75
N ILE A 268 16.17 4.44 -4.72
CA ILE A 268 15.49 5.61 -5.26
C ILE A 268 14.61 5.16 -6.41
N TYR A 269 13.32 5.47 -6.35
CA TYR A 269 12.30 5.00 -7.30
C TYR A 269 11.83 6.12 -8.22
N THR A 270 11.64 5.80 -9.51
CA THR A 270 11.15 6.77 -10.51
C THR A 270 9.81 7.36 -10.08
N GLY A 271 9.68 8.69 -10.16
CA GLY A 271 8.46 9.40 -9.80
C GLY A 271 8.16 9.50 -8.30
N ILE A 272 9.00 8.91 -7.44
CA ILE A 272 8.88 9.00 -5.97
C ILE A 272 9.89 10.02 -5.46
N ARG A 273 9.41 10.98 -4.64
CA ARG A 273 10.27 12.01 -4.07
C ARG A 273 11.27 11.38 -3.10
N PHE A 274 12.54 11.60 -3.37
CA PHE A 274 13.64 11.28 -2.47
C PHE A 274 14.10 12.55 -1.74
N MET A 275 14.37 12.41 -0.44
CA MET A 275 14.92 13.49 0.39
C MET A 275 16.09 12.96 1.21
N ALA A 276 17.17 13.72 1.23
CA ALA A 276 18.32 13.49 2.09
C ALA A 276 18.70 14.78 2.81
N TYR A 277 19.26 14.64 3.99
CA TYR A 277 19.66 15.72 4.87
C TYR A 277 21.10 15.51 5.29
N CYS A 278 21.80 16.61 5.51
CA CYS A 278 23.16 16.59 6.01
C CYS A 278 23.39 17.75 6.97
N ILE A 279 23.67 17.45 8.23
CA ILE A 279 24.10 18.44 9.22
C ILE A 279 25.63 18.51 9.18
N LEU A 280 26.15 19.70 8.92
CA LEU A 280 27.56 20.03 8.85
C LEU A 280 27.98 20.74 10.14
N GLU A 281 29.14 20.36 10.68
CA GLU A 281 29.71 21.01 11.85
C GLU A 281 30.06 22.50 11.59
N LYS A 282 30.31 23.23 12.68
CA LYS A 282 30.78 24.61 12.65
C LYS A 282 31.96 24.77 11.68
N ASN A 283 31.96 25.85 10.91
CA ASN A 283 32.99 26.20 9.92
C ASN A 283 33.10 25.28 8.69
N ILE A 284 32.16 24.34 8.49
CA ILE A 284 32.08 23.55 7.26
C ILE A 284 30.98 24.13 6.35
N GLU A 285 31.38 24.53 5.15
CA GLU A 285 30.47 25.02 4.11
C GLU A 285 30.13 23.91 3.11
N PRO A 286 28.87 23.84 2.64
CA PRO A 286 28.48 22.91 1.59
C PRO A 286 29.06 23.32 0.23
N CYS A 287 29.26 22.33 -0.65
CA CYS A 287 29.63 22.58 -2.04
C CYS A 287 28.51 23.29 -2.80
N LYS A 288 28.86 24.04 -3.86
CA LYS A 288 27.88 24.74 -4.71
C LYS A 288 27.01 23.79 -5.52
N THR A 289 27.52 22.61 -5.82
CA THR A 289 26.84 21.57 -6.61
C THR A 289 27.00 20.23 -5.90
N ILE A 290 25.89 19.67 -5.42
CA ILE A 290 25.86 18.39 -4.73
C ILE A 290 25.74 17.29 -5.77
N THR A 291 26.71 16.38 -5.78
CA THR A 291 26.74 15.26 -6.73
C THR A 291 26.18 13.99 -6.07
N LEU A 292 25.17 13.39 -6.69
CA LEU A 292 24.66 12.07 -6.38
C LEU A 292 25.21 11.06 -7.39
N LYS A 293 26.03 10.13 -6.93
CA LYS A 293 26.53 8.99 -7.71
C LYS A 293 25.75 7.73 -7.36
N ALA A 294 25.57 6.84 -8.33
CA ALA A 294 24.95 5.54 -8.14
C ALA A 294 25.43 4.55 -9.21
N THR A 295 25.15 3.27 -9.03
CA THR A 295 25.46 2.21 -9.99
C THR A 295 24.16 1.60 -10.49
N SER A 296 23.96 1.58 -11.80
CA SER A 296 22.85 0.87 -12.44
C SER A 296 23.01 -0.64 -12.27
N HIS A 297 21.94 -1.40 -12.51
CA HIS A 297 21.99 -2.87 -12.46
C HIS A 297 23.01 -3.49 -13.43
N ASP A 298 23.31 -2.83 -14.54
CA ASP A 298 24.31 -3.27 -15.51
C ASP A 298 25.74 -2.76 -15.19
N ASP A 299 26.02 -2.45 -13.92
CA ASP A 299 27.29 -1.88 -13.43
C ASP A 299 27.71 -0.55 -14.09
N ARG A 300 26.75 0.16 -14.71
CA ARG A 300 27.00 1.45 -15.34
C ARG A 300 26.91 2.59 -14.31
N PRO A 301 27.94 3.46 -14.19
CA PRO A 301 27.91 4.58 -13.27
C PRO A 301 26.87 5.61 -13.71
N MET A 302 26.09 6.09 -12.74
CA MET A 302 25.10 7.15 -12.90
C MET A 302 25.52 8.32 -12.01
N VAL A 303 25.47 9.54 -12.57
CA VAL A 303 25.83 10.76 -11.85
C VAL A 303 24.74 11.80 -12.09
N LEU A 304 24.31 12.45 -11.01
CA LEU A 304 23.35 13.54 -11.04
C LEU A 304 23.89 14.71 -10.21
N ASP A 305 24.09 15.85 -10.88
CA ASP A 305 24.52 17.09 -10.25
C ASP A 305 23.31 17.94 -9.89
N ILE A 306 23.27 18.38 -8.63
CA ILE A 306 22.13 19.10 -8.05
C ILE A 306 22.63 20.46 -7.56
N PRO A 307 22.15 21.57 -8.14
CA PRO A 307 22.57 22.89 -7.72
C PRO A 307 22.05 23.22 -6.32
N LEU A 308 22.93 23.78 -5.49
CA LEU A 308 22.56 24.36 -4.21
C LEU A 308 21.93 25.74 -4.44
N ASP A 309 20.79 26.00 -3.80
CA ASP A 309 20.18 27.32 -3.78
C ASP A 309 21.15 28.32 -3.13
N PRO A 310 21.47 29.46 -3.79
CA PRO A 310 22.40 30.45 -3.24
C PRO A 310 21.88 31.13 -1.97
N VAL A 311 20.60 31.01 -1.64
CA VAL A 311 20.00 31.62 -0.45
C VAL A 311 20.16 30.71 0.76
N THR A 312 20.97 31.15 1.73
CA THR A 312 21.05 30.52 3.05
C THR A 312 19.88 30.93 3.92
N LEU A 313 19.02 29.96 4.23
CA LEU A 313 17.90 30.14 5.15
C LEU A 313 18.41 30.26 6.58
N GLN A 314 17.72 31.05 7.40
CA GLN A 314 18.00 31.18 8.83
C GLN A 314 16.90 30.49 9.62
N GLY A 315 17.27 29.55 10.50
CA GLY A 315 16.30 28.85 11.33
C GLY A 315 16.75 27.45 11.77
N SER A 316 15.78 26.67 12.25
CA SER A 316 16.01 25.31 12.76
C SER A 316 15.05 24.27 12.16
N LYS A 317 14.29 24.62 11.12
CA LYS A 317 13.25 23.75 10.56
C LYS A 317 13.86 22.60 9.78
N ILE A 318 14.83 22.87 8.91
CA ILE A 318 15.54 21.83 8.15
C ILE A 318 16.37 20.97 9.09
N HIS A 319 17.04 21.58 10.08
CA HIS A 319 17.73 20.84 11.15
C HIS A 319 16.80 19.89 11.91
N ARG A 320 15.57 20.31 12.25
CA ARG A 320 14.56 19.46 12.89
C ARG A 320 14.12 18.30 12.00
N LEU A 321 13.97 18.53 10.69
CA LEU A 321 13.66 17.45 9.73
C LEU A 321 14.81 16.45 9.63
N ALA A 322 16.05 16.94 9.54
CA ALA A 322 17.25 16.13 9.53
C ALA A 322 17.38 15.29 10.80
N ALA A 323 17.22 15.91 11.97
CA ALA A 323 17.26 15.23 13.26
C ALA A 323 16.14 14.19 13.41
N ARG A 324 14.92 14.49 12.93
CA ARG A 324 13.83 13.50 12.90
C ARG A 324 14.19 12.30 12.02
N LYS A 325 14.87 12.53 10.88
CA LYS A 325 15.32 11.45 10.01
C LYS A 325 16.47 10.64 10.62
N LEU A 326 17.41 11.29 11.32
CA LEU A 326 18.46 10.62 12.09
C LEU A 326 17.89 9.73 13.20
N ILE A 327 16.88 10.20 13.93
CA ILE A 327 16.16 9.39 14.92
C ILE A 327 15.50 8.18 14.26
N GLN A 328 14.86 8.37 13.09
CA GLN A 328 14.27 7.25 12.35
C GLN A 328 15.33 6.22 11.92
N ASP A 329 16.51 6.64 11.46
CA ASP A 329 17.60 5.72 11.12
C ASP A 329 18.11 4.93 12.34
N LEU A 330 18.09 5.55 13.53
CA LEU A 330 18.43 4.89 14.80
C LEU A 330 17.38 3.83 15.16
N ASP A 331 16.09 4.16 15.07
CA ASP A 331 14.99 3.21 15.30
C ASP A 331 15.01 2.05 14.29
N ASP A 332 15.33 2.33 13.03
CA ASP A 332 15.37 1.34 11.94
C ASP A 332 16.62 0.45 11.93
N LYS A 333 17.59 0.69 12.85
CA LYS A 333 18.90 0.04 12.90
C LYS A 333 19.75 0.25 11.63
N LYS A 334 19.56 1.38 10.95
CA LYS A 334 20.25 1.75 9.69
C LYS A 334 21.18 2.96 9.83
N SER A 335 21.27 3.56 11.01
CA SER A 335 22.14 4.72 11.27
C SER A 335 23.63 4.36 11.29
N PHE A 336 24.47 5.40 11.36
CA PHE A 336 25.93 5.25 11.42
C PHE A 336 26.37 4.32 12.56
N ILE A 337 25.77 4.37 13.75
CA ILE A 337 26.21 3.51 14.85
C ILE A 337 26.04 2.02 14.49
N HIS A 338 24.99 1.68 13.74
CA HIS A 338 24.63 0.30 13.41
C HIS A 338 25.39 -0.25 12.21
N LYS A 339 25.55 0.55 11.16
CA LYS A 339 26.01 0.06 9.85
C LYS A 339 27.37 0.62 9.42
N HIS A 340 28.03 1.43 10.25
CA HIS A 340 29.38 1.89 9.96
C HIS A 340 30.36 0.70 9.86
N PRO A 341 31.30 0.68 8.89
CA PRO A 341 32.22 -0.44 8.68
C PRO A 341 32.97 -0.91 9.94
N LYS A 342 33.38 0.03 10.81
CA LYS A 342 34.06 -0.25 12.10
C LYS A 342 33.18 -0.93 13.17
N ASN A 343 31.87 -0.98 12.97
CA ASN A 343 30.89 -1.52 13.91
C ASN A 343 30.21 -2.80 13.41
N VAL A 344 30.54 -3.26 12.21
CA VAL A 344 29.98 -4.49 11.64
C VAL A 344 30.30 -5.67 12.56
N GLY A 345 29.25 -6.41 12.98
CA GLY A 345 29.36 -7.55 13.88
C GLY A 345 29.48 -7.22 15.37
N LYS A 346 29.50 -5.94 15.76
CA LYS A 346 29.50 -5.53 17.16
C LYS A 346 28.07 -5.47 17.71
N PHE A 347 27.89 -5.95 18.95
CA PHE A 347 26.64 -5.75 19.67
C PHE A 347 26.53 -4.30 20.12
N ILE A 348 25.41 -3.66 19.78
CA ILE A 348 25.12 -2.27 20.16
C ILE A 348 24.02 -2.30 21.21
N PRO A 349 24.32 -1.89 22.46
CA PRO A 349 23.32 -1.85 23.51
C PRO A 349 22.17 -0.89 23.17
N ALA A 350 20.94 -1.32 23.46
CA ALA A 350 19.75 -0.47 23.27
C ALA A 350 19.81 0.83 24.09
N SER A 351 20.52 0.82 25.24
CA SER A 351 20.76 2.02 26.06
C SER A 351 21.55 3.09 25.32
N PHE A 352 22.56 2.70 24.53
CA PHE A 352 23.39 3.61 23.74
C PHE A 352 22.58 4.27 22.61
N VAL A 353 21.73 3.49 21.92
CA VAL A 353 20.80 4.01 20.91
C VAL A 353 19.81 5.00 21.54
N LYS A 354 19.24 4.62 22.69
CA LYS A 354 18.33 5.47 23.46
C LYS A 354 18.96 6.81 23.83
N GLU A 355 20.20 6.81 24.30
CA GLU A 355 20.92 8.03 24.66
C GLU A 355 21.10 8.99 23.47
N HIS A 356 21.45 8.45 22.29
CA HIS A 356 21.56 9.25 21.06
C HIS A 356 20.22 9.85 20.65
N ILE A 357 19.14 9.06 20.70
CA ILE A 357 17.79 9.56 20.39
C ILE A 357 17.38 10.67 21.37
N VAL A 358 17.64 10.48 22.67
CA VAL A 358 17.36 11.50 23.69
C VAL A 358 18.17 12.77 23.45
N LYS A 359 19.46 12.66 23.09
CA LYS A 359 20.28 13.83 22.75
C LYS A 359 19.72 14.58 21.56
N LEU A 360 19.46 13.92 20.44
CA LEU A 360 18.87 14.55 19.25
C LEU A 360 17.50 15.17 19.55
N GLY A 361 16.67 14.47 20.32
CA GLY A 361 15.36 14.95 20.75
C GLY A 361 15.43 16.21 21.60
N LYS A 362 16.39 16.30 22.53
CA LYS A 362 16.63 17.49 23.36
C LYS A 362 17.23 18.64 22.56
N THR A 363 18.27 18.37 21.75
CA THR A 363 18.96 19.40 20.97
C THR A 363 18.04 20.08 19.96
N TYR A 364 17.19 19.31 19.28
CA TYR A 364 16.34 19.85 18.20
C TYR A 364 14.88 20.02 18.61
N ASN A 365 14.53 19.84 19.89
CA ASN A 365 13.17 19.93 20.39
C ASN A 365 12.20 19.02 19.61
N LEU A 366 12.47 17.71 19.63
CA LEU A 366 11.67 16.68 18.97
C LEU A 366 11.11 15.67 19.98
N ALA A 367 9.83 15.34 19.84
CA ALA A 367 9.23 14.19 20.50
C ALA A 367 9.64 12.90 19.77
N SER A 368 9.90 11.84 20.53
CA SER A 368 10.33 10.53 20.04
C SER A 368 9.80 9.44 20.96
N LYS A 369 10.17 8.17 20.71
CA LYS A 369 9.89 7.05 21.64
C LYS A 369 10.44 7.29 23.05
N PHE A 370 11.44 8.15 23.20
CA PHE A 370 12.13 8.42 24.47
C PHE A 370 12.10 9.87 24.93
N THR A 371 11.47 10.78 24.16
CA THR A 371 11.36 12.20 24.51
C THR A 371 9.93 12.67 24.35
N SER A 372 9.45 13.45 25.31
CA SER A 372 8.08 13.97 25.35
C SER A 372 8.07 15.41 25.85
N PHE A 373 7.08 16.19 25.42
CA PHE A 373 6.86 17.54 25.94
C PHE A 373 5.94 17.48 27.15
N ILE A 374 6.33 18.16 28.22
CA ILE A 374 5.54 18.30 29.44
C ILE A 374 5.24 19.78 29.61
N ALA A 375 3.96 20.13 29.73
CA ALA A 375 3.54 21.48 30.07
C ALA A 375 3.47 21.60 31.61
N ILE A 376 4.14 22.60 32.16
CA ILE A 376 4.16 22.87 33.61
C ILE A 376 3.39 24.19 33.83
N ASP A 377 2.39 24.17 34.71
CA ASP A 377 1.66 25.38 35.12
C ASP A 377 2.38 26.01 36.33
N GLU A 378 3.09 27.11 36.09
CA GLU A 378 3.90 27.80 37.10
C GLU A 378 3.08 28.43 38.23
N ARG A 379 1.74 28.51 38.10
CA ARG A 379 0.86 29.11 39.11
C ARG A 379 0.57 28.19 40.30
N ASN A 380 0.72 26.88 40.12
CA ASN A 380 0.52 25.87 41.17
C ASN A 380 1.87 25.25 41.56
N ASN A 381 2.58 25.92 42.48
CA ASN A 381 3.86 25.42 43.04
C ASN A 381 3.71 24.24 44.00
N GLU A 382 2.49 23.77 44.25
CA GLU A 382 2.27 22.50 44.96
C GLU A 382 2.39 21.35 43.96
N ILE A 383 3.46 20.58 44.07
CA ILE A 383 3.62 19.27 43.41
C ILE A 383 2.60 18.32 44.04
N SER A 384 1.31 18.54 43.75
CA SER A 384 0.30 17.51 43.89
C SER A 384 0.76 16.36 43.00
N GLU A 385 0.83 15.13 43.52
CA GLU A 385 1.16 13.93 42.73
C GLU A 385 0.57 14.08 41.33
N VAL A 386 1.44 14.21 40.33
CA VAL A 386 1.02 14.44 38.94
C VAL A 386 0.29 13.17 38.52
N LEU A 387 -1.01 13.13 38.76
CA LEU A 387 -1.93 12.18 38.17
C LEU A 387 -1.89 12.50 36.68
N ILE A 388 -0.98 11.83 35.96
CA ILE A 388 -0.91 11.84 34.51
C ILE A 388 -2.24 11.25 34.02
N LYS A 389 -3.25 12.11 33.87
CA LYS A 389 -4.52 11.74 33.27
C LYS A 389 -4.30 11.72 31.76
N SER A 390 -4.23 10.52 31.19
CA SER A 390 -4.23 10.37 29.74
C SER A 390 -5.50 10.97 29.17
N ARG A 391 -5.38 12.03 28.38
CA ARG A 391 -6.51 12.60 27.64
C ARG A 391 -6.31 12.28 26.16
N THR A 392 -7.20 11.45 25.62
CA THR A 392 -7.25 11.20 24.18
C THR A 392 -7.82 12.43 23.50
N ILE A 393 -6.97 13.17 22.78
CA ILE A 393 -7.42 14.28 21.94
C ILE A 393 -7.73 13.69 20.55
N PRO A 394 -9.00 13.68 20.11
CA PRO A 394 -9.31 13.26 18.75
C PRO A 394 -8.69 14.26 17.76
N GLN A 395 -7.64 13.84 17.06
CA GLN A 395 -7.14 14.61 15.93
C GLN A 395 -8.08 14.41 14.73
N LYS A 396 -9.08 15.30 14.58
CA LYS A 396 -9.74 15.48 13.29
C LYS A 396 -8.75 16.17 12.36
N ARG A 397 -8.09 15.40 11.49
CA ARG A 397 -7.38 15.96 10.34
C ARG A 397 -8.43 16.41 9.33
N ASN A 398 -8.67 17.71 9.25
CA ASN A 398 -9.36 18.28 8.11
C ASN A 398 -8.38 18.26 6.93
N VAL A 399 -8.46 17.21 6.12
CA VAL A 399 -7.85 17.21 4.79
C VAL A 399 -8.64 18.21 3.95
N PRO A 400 -8.02 19.22 3.30
CA PRO A 400 -8.75 20.12 2.42
C PRO A 400 -9.36 19.32 1.28
N GLN A 401 -10.66 19.05 1.35
CA GLN A 401 -11.42 18.57 0.21
C GLN A 401 -11.51 19.71 -0.80
N LEU A 402 -11.18 19.41 -2.06
CA LEU A 402 -11.39 20.33 -3.16
C LEU A 402 -12.91 20.50 -3.30
N ALA A 403 -13.46 21.60 -2.76
CA ALA A 403 -14.88 21.87 -2.82
C ALA A 403 -15.32 21.93 -4.29
N SER A 404 -16.17 20.99 -4.69
CA SER A 404 -16.91 21.06 -5.95
C SER A 404 -17.87 22.24 -5.86
N GLN A 405 -17.62 23.28 -6.66
CA GLN A 405 -18.62 24.32 -6.91
C GLN A 405 -19.78 23.70 -7.68
N PHE A 406 -20.79 23.24 -6.95
CA PHE A 406 -22.14 23.09 -7.49
C PHE A 406 -23.03 24.10 -6.79
N SER A 407 -23.42 25.12 -7.56
CA SER A 407 -24.52 26.00 -7.24
C SER A 407 -25.81 25.17 -7.21
N THR A 408 -26.45 25.09 -6.06
CA THR A 408 -27.87 24.70 -5.99
C THR A 408 -28.68 25.87 -5.51
N LEU A 409 -29.64 26.21 -6.35
CA LEU A 409 -30.63 27.25 -6.20
C LEU A 409 -31.39 27.12 -4.87
N GLN A 410 -31.63 28.30 -4.34
CA GLN A 410 -32.48 28.64 -3.22
C GLN A 410 -33.94 28.29 -3.54
N SER A 411 -34.61 27.60 -2.62
CA SER A 411 -36.07 27.68 -2.49
C SER A 411 -36.43 27.59 -1.02
N ASP A 412 -36.97 28.71 -0.54
CA ASP A 412 -37.46 28.96 0.79
C ASP A 412 -38.65 28.05 1.16
N ILE A 413 -38.62 27.46 2.35
CA ILE A 413 -39.84 27.17 3.12
C ILE A 413 -39.54 27.55 4.58
N GLU A 414 -40.21 28.62 5.02
CA GLU A 414 -40.31 29.06 6.40
C GLU A 414 -41.12 28.07 7.25
N LEU A 415 -40.71 27.86 8.51
CA LEU A 415 -41.68 27.75 9.60
C LEU A 415 -41.14 28.39 10.88
N CYS A 416 -41.95 29.31 11.41
CA CYS A 416 -41.68 30.27 12.47
C CYS A 416 -41.50 29.72 13.90
N SER A 417 -40.60 30.43 14.60
CA SER A 417 -40.70 31.03 15.95
C SER A 417 -40.85 30.19 17.24
N MET A 418 -39.83 30.38 18.10
CA MET A 418 -39.85 30.81 19.51
C MET A 418 -40.65 30.02 20.55
N VAL A 419 -39.92 29.48 21.56
CA VAL A 419 -40.06 29.91 22.97
C VAL A 419 -38.71 29.78 23.70
N ASP A 420 -38.28 30.88 24.30
CA ASP A 420 -37.18 31.02 25.26
C ASP A 420 -37.71 30.73 26.67
N VAL A 421 -37.04 29.88 27.47
CA VAL A 421 -37.06 29.98 28.95
C VAL A 421 -35.73 29.51 29.52
N SER A 422 -34.99 30.45 30.10
CA SER A 422 -33.85 30.23 31.00
C SER A 422 -34.31 29.68 32.36
N LEU A 423 -33.46 28.91 33.07
CA LEU A 423 -33.14 29.12 34.50
C LEU A 423 -32.14 28.08 35.05
N ASN A 424 -31.11 28.62 35.70
CA ASN A 424 -30.21 27.95 36.66
C ASN A 424 -31.01 27.33 37.83
N VAL A 425 -30.43 26.31 38.50
CA VAL A 425 -30.12 26.28 39.95
C VAL A 425 -29.66 24.87 40.38
N CYS A 426 -28.62 24.85 41.21
CA CYS A 426 -28.07 23.70 41.93
C CYS A 426 -29.01 23.16 43.04
N GLY A 427 -28.87 21.86 43.37
CA GLY A 427 -28.95 21.40 44.77
C GLY A 427 -29.92 20.24 45.07
N GLY A 428 -29.34 19.09 45.46
CA GLY A 428 -29.90 18.02 46.33
C GLY A 428 -31.13 17.26 45.82
N GLY A 429 -31.28 15.93 45.91
CA GLY A 429 -30.63 14.88 46.68
C GLY A 429 -31.67 13.78 46.96
N PHE A 430 -31.21 12.57 47.33
CA PHE A 430 -31.95 11.42 47.89
C PHE A 430 -32.79 10.55 46.91
N ASN A 431 -32.92 9.23 47.04
CA ASN A 431 -32.20 8.14 47.74
C ASN A 431 -32.89 6.84 47.27
N ILE A 432 -32.15 5.75 47.04
CA ILE A 432 -32.69 4.38 47.13
C ILE A 432 -31.63 3.57 47.88
N MET A 433 -32.10 2.71 48.80
CA MET A 433 -31.42 2.00 49.91
C MET A 433 -31.47 2.82 51.21
N ASP A 434 -32.19 2.44 52.28
CA ASP A 434 -32.52 1.09 52.73
C ASP A 434 -33.60 1.09 53.85
N LEU A 435 -33.99 -0.14 54.27
CA LEU A 435 -34.69 -0.59 55.51
C LEU A 435 -36.21 -0.83 55.39
N VAL A 436 -36.83 -1.96 55.83
CA VAL A 436 -36.59 -2.91 56.95
C VAL A 436 -37.27 -4.25 56.54
N ARG A 437 -36.94 -5.49 56.96
CA ARG A 437 -36.91 -6.04 58.34
C ARG A 437 -36.65 -7.58 58.37
N SER A 438 -35.82 -8.03 59.35
CA SER A 438 -35.87 -9.30 60.14
C SER A 438 -35.58 -10.66 59.46
N GLY A 439 -34.76 -11.60 59.97
CA GLY A 439 -34.02 -11.73 61.24
C GLY A 439 -33.59 -13.19 61.52
N ILE A 440 -32.51 -13.35 62.32
CA ILE A 440 -32.22 -14.44 63.30
C ILE A 440 -31.45 -15.74 62.87
N ARG A 441 -30.21 -15.85 63.40
CA ARG A 441 -29.47 -16.98 64.07
C ARG A 441 -28.92 -18.23 63.33
N SER A 442 -27.57 -18.34 63.40
CA SER A 442 -26.76 -19.29 64.23
C SER A 442 -26.07 -20.53 63.63
N LEU A 443 -24.86 -20.78 64.19
CA LEU A 443 -24.12 -22.04 64.46
C LEU A 443 -23.13 -22.63 63.41
N VAL A 444 -21.84 -22.58 63.78
CA VAL A 444 -20.73 -23.55 63.52
C VAL A 444 -21.01 -24.83 64.37
N PRO A 445 -20.33 -26.02 64.30
CA PRO A 445 -19.12 -26.39 63.54
C PRO A 445 -18.96 -27.87 63.03
N ALA A 446 -17.79 -28.14 62.43
CA ALA A 446 -16.90 -29.31 62.67
C ALA A 446 -16.69 -30.41 61.59
N LYS A 447 -15.38 -30.53 61.23
CA LYS A 447 -14.51 -31.73 61.17
C LYS A 447 -14.41 -32.65 59.92
N SER A 448 -13.13 -32.92 59.62
CA SER A 448 -12.43 -34.14 59.16
C SER A 448 -12.39 -34.53 57.67
N GLU A 449 -11.24 -34.22 57.05
CA GLU A 449 -10.27 -35.09 56.32
C GLU A 449 -10.32 -36.63 56.61
N PRO A 450 -9.54 -37.53 55.94
CA PRO A 450 -8.63 -37.40 54.77
C PRO A 450 -8.66 -38.64 53.79
N LYS A 451 -7.65 -38.70 52.89
CA LYS A 451 -6.89 -39.89 52.38
C LYS A 451 -7.04 -40.23 50.89
N GLU A 452 -5.97 -39.99 50.11
CA GLU A 452 -4.91 -40.95 49.69
C GLU A 452 -5.43 -41.87 48.57
N THR A 453 -4.79 -42.10 47.42
CA THR A 453 -3.37 -42.06 47.05
C THR A 453 -3.23 -42.33 45.53
N LYS A 454 -2.13 -41.82 44.97
CA LYS A 454 -1.23 -42.42 43.96
C LYS A 454 -1.63 -42.56 42.48
N GLU A 455 -0.69 -42.03 41.67
CA GLU A 455 -0.02 -42.65 40.50
C GLU A 455 -0.91 -43.10 39.33
N ALA A 456 -0.63 -42.86 38.05
CA ALA A 456 0.55 -42.38 37.34
C ALA A 456 0.14 -41.91 35.93
N GLN A 457 1.04 -41.18 35.28
CA GLN A 457 1.48 -41.38 33.89
C GLN A 457 0.41 -41.72 32.83
N SER A 458 0.01 -40.79 31.97
CA SER A 458 0.73 -40.29 30.79
C SER A 458 0.18 -40.88 29.48
N VAL A 459 -0.23 -39.95 28.61
CA VAL A 459 0.00 -39.96 27.15
C VAL A 459 -0.99 -40.77 26.27
N SER A 460 -1.88 -39.99 25.65
CA SER A 460 -2.11 -39.87 24.20
C SER A 460 -3.41 -40.38 23.58
N ARG A 461 -4.02 -39.42 22.87
CA ARG A 461 -4.63 -39.48 21.53
C ARG A 461 -5.82 -40.42 21.33
N LEU A 462 -6.97 -39.76 21.29
CA LEU A 462 -8.23 -40.21 20.72
C LEU A 462 -8.12 -40.40 19.19
N TYR A 463 -8.57 -41.56 18.72
CA TYR A 463 -9.26 -41.75 17.44
C TYR A 463 -10.30 -42.88 17.60
N SER A 464 -11.42 -42.71 16.89
CA SER A 464 -12.34 -43.72 16.37
C SER A 464 -13.38 -44.41 17.27
N GLU A 465 -14.63 -44.23 16.83
CA GLU A 465 -15.65 -45.25 16.51
C GLU A 465 -16.35 -46.13 17.57
N CYS A 466 -17.69 -46.10 17.44
CA CYS A 466 -18.70 -47.16 17.61
C CYS A 466 -18.86 -47.86 18.98
N SER A 467 -20.03 -48.28 19.48
CA SER A 467 -21.47 -48.18 19.18
C SER A 467 -22.18 -48.94 20.32
N LEU A 468 -23.50 -48.75 20.47
CA LEU A 468 -24.48 -49.58 21.25
C LEU A 468 -24.44 -49.35 22.79
N GLU A 469 -25.55 -49.29 23.55
CA GLU A 469 -26.89 -49.85 23.38
C GLU A 469 -27.90 -49.27 24.42
N SER A 470 -29.20 -49.33 24.11
CA SER A 470 -30.39 -49.25 24.99
C SER A 470 -30.71 -47.90 25.67
N SER A 471 -31.95 -47.43 25.86
CA SER A 471 -33.27 -48.08 25.99
C SER A 471 -34.44 -47.12 25.71
N GLU A 472 -35.60 -47.71 25.42
CA GLU A 472 -36.91 -47.15 25.05
C GLU A 472 -37.59 -46.22 26.07
N SER A 473 -38.48 -45.30 25.62
CA SER A 473 -39.93 -45.33 25.96
C SER A 473 -40.80 -44.29 25.23
N SER A 474 -41.63 -44.81 24.33
CA SER A 474 -42.96 -44.45 23.79
C SER A 474 -43.87 -43.33 24.37
N ARG A 475 -44.49 -42.60 23.40
CA ARG A 475 -45.94 -42.27 23.18
C ARG A 475 -46.67 -41.33 24.18
N SER A 476 -47.68 -40.50 23.84
CA SER A 476 -48.58 -40.33 22.68
C SER A 476 -49.57 -39.16 22.86
N GLY A 477 -50.12 -38.64 21.73
CA GLY A 477 -51.51 -38.15 21.57
C GLY A 477 -51.68 -36.63 21.32
N LEU A 478 -52.61 -36.12 20.48
CA LEU A 478 -53.68 -36.69 19.65
C LEU A 478 -54.33 -35.53 18.81
N TYR A 479 -54.47 -35.70 17.47
CA TYR A 479 -55.51 -35.20 16.49
C TYR A 479 -55.98 -33.70 16.47
N ARG A 480 -56.39 -33.04 15.35
CA ARG A 480 -57.16 -33.47 14.16
C ARG A 480 -57.29 -32.36 13.07
N ARG A 481 -57.29 -32.77 11.78
CA ARG A 481 -58.00 -32.25 10.56
C ARG A 481 -57.64 -30.83 10.04
N LYS A 482 -57.60 -30.54 8.73
CA LYS A 482 -58.37 -31.08 7.58
C LYS A 482 -57.65 -30.78 6.24
N LYS A 483 -57.74 -31.71 5.30
CA LYS A 483 -57.28 -31.66 3.89
C LYS A 483 -58.47 -31.33 2.99
N ILE A 484 -58.30 -30.52 1.95
CA ILE A 484 -59.01 -30.63 0.67
C ILE A 484 -57.96 -30.40 -0.42
N GLY A 485 -57.88 -31.32 -1.37
CA GLY A 485 -57.04 -31.22 -2.55
C GLY A 485 -57.89 -31.16 -3.82
N LEU A 486 -57.26 -30.79 -4.92
CA LEU A 486 -57.67 -31.11 -6.29
C LEU A 486 -56.39 -31.32 -7.12
N ASN A 487 -56.34 -32.47 -7.80
CA ASN A 487 -55.31 -32.90 -8.74
C ASN A 487 -55.46 -32.19 -10.09
N ILE A 488 -54.39 -32.17 -10.90
CA ILE A 488 -54.31 -32.73 -12.28
C ILE A 488 -52.83 -32.70 -12.73
N GLU A 489 -52.38 -33.81 -13.32
CA GLU A 489 -51.05 -34.09 -13.86
C GLU A 489 -50.77 -33.35 -15.19
N SER A 490 -49.50 -33.07 -15.49
CA SER A 490 -48.87 -33.36 -16.80
C SER A 490 -47.37 -33.03 -16.81
N GLU A 491 -46.62 -33.91 -17.48
CA GLU A 491 -45.17 -33.96 -17.68
C GLU A 491 -44.57 -32.69 -18.31
N PHE A 492 -43.34 -32.28 -17.94
CA PHE A 492 -42.46 -31.55 -18.85
C PHE A 492 -40.95 -31.75 -18.57
N ASN A 493 -40.24 -31.93 -19.69
CA ASN A 493 -38.81 -32.16 -19.89
C ASN A 493 -37.85 -31.10 -19.33
N HIS A 494 -36.59 -31.55 -19.18
CA HIS A 494 -35.32 -30.80 -19.13
C HIS A 494 -35.34 -29.31 -19.54
N LYS A 495 -34.81 -28.45 -18.66
CA LYS A 495 -34.03 -27.25 -19.04
C LYS A 495 -33.23 -26.69 -17.86
N GLU A 496 -31.97 -26.40 -18.11
CA GLU A 496 -31.09 -25.57 -17.29
C GLU A 496 -31.74 -24.21 -17.01
N SER A 497 -31.67 -23.73 -15.78
CA SER A 497 -32.14 -22.41 -15.38
C SER A 497 -31.01 -21.57 -14.79
N GLN A 498 -30.85 -20.42 -15.44
CA GLN A 498 -30.15 -19.22 -14.99
C GLN A 498 -30.59 -18.81 -13.58
N ILE A 499 -29.65 -18.37 -12.76
CA ILE A 499 -29.94 -17.51 -11.60
C ILE A 499 -29.15 -16.22 -11.83
N GLY A 500 -29.86 -15.21 -12.33
CA GLY A 500 -29.38 -13.84 -12.44
C GLY A 500 -29.35 -13.17 -11.07
N GLY A 501 -28.22 -12.54 -10.76
CA GLY A 501 -28.12 -11.55 -9.69
C GLY A 501 -28.73 -10.23 -10.17
N VAL A 502 -29.69 -9.74 -9.39
CA VAL A 502 -30.39 -8.47 -9.60
C VAL A 502 -29.40 -7.31 -9.48
N PHE A 503 -29.04 -6.70 -10.61
CA PHE A 503 -28.53 -5.34 -10.66
C PHE A 503 -29.69 -4.41 -11.02
N ASP A 504 -29.90 -3.42 -10.17
CA ASP A 504 -30.89 -2.36 -10.35
C ASP A 504 -30.58 -1.55 -11.62
N ASP A 505 -31.53 -1.56 -12.55
CA ASP A 505 -31.38 -1.15 -13.95
C ASP A 505 -31.82 0.32 -14.12
N SER A 506 -31.24 1.23 -13.33
CA SER A 506 -31.38 2.69 -13.51
C SER A 506 -30.16 3.26 -14.24
N LYS A 507 -30.21 3.16 -15.58
CA LYS A 507 -29.19 3.64 -16.53
C LYS A 507 -28.97 5.16 -16.42
N SER A 508 -27.81 5.57 -15.92
CA SER A 508 -27.10 6.72 -16.51
C SER A 508 -26.45 6.24 -17.82
N GLU A 509 -26.67 6.95 -18.93
CA GLU A 509 -26.00 6.63 -20.19
C GLU A 509 -24.50 6.91 -20.06
N VAL A 510 -23.69 5.86 -19.87
CA VAL A 510 -22.24 5.98 -19.77
C VAL A 510 -21.67 6.37 -21.14
N ASN A 511 -21.10 7.58 -21.24
CA ASN A 511 -20.46 8.07 -22.46
C ASN A 511 -19.05 7.49 -22.59
N HIS A 512 -18.88 6.42 -23.37
CA HIS A 512 -17.59 5.77 -23.64
C HIS A 512 -16.60 6.64 -24.46
N LYS A 513 -17.06 7.77 -25.00
CA LYS A 513 -16.26 8.73 -25.78
C LYS A 513 -15.49 9.74 -24.91
N GLU A 514 -15.77 9.76 -23.61
CA GLU A 514 -15.06 10.58 -22.65
C GLU A 514 -13.99 9.78 -21.90
N SER A 515 -12.90 10.46 -21.55
CA SER A 515 -11.93 9.93 -20.59
C SER A 515 -12.54 9.98 -19.18
N GLN A 516 -13.25 8.90 -18.85
CA GLN A 516 -13.74 8.56 -17.52
C GLN A 516 -13.05 7.28 -17.04
N ILE A 517 -12.92 7.11 -15.73
CA ILE A 517 -12.16 6.01 -15.14
C ILE A 517 -12.89 4.67 -15.26
N GLU A 518 -14.22 4.71 -15.16
CA GLU A 518 -15.10 3.56 -15.38
C GLU A 518 -14.92 3.00 -16.79
N ASN A 519 -14.69 3.88 -17.76
CA ASN A 519 -14.36 3.49 -19.13
C ASN A 519 -13.00 2.81 -19.21
N LEU A 520 -11.98 3.30 -18.50
CA LEU A 520 -10.66 2.66 -18.45
C LEU A 520 -10.76 1.24 -17.86
N PHE A 521 -11.39 1.07 -16.71
CA PHE A 521 -11.51 -0.26 -16.09
C PHE A 521 -12.29 -1.24 -16.97
N ARG A 522 -13.46 -0.84 -17.47
CA ARG A 522 -14.23 -1.65 -18.43
C ARG A 522 -13.43 -2.00 -19.67
N PHE A 523 -12.57 -1.10 -20.11
CA PHE A 523 -11.73 -1.33 -21.28
C PHE A 523 -10.56 -2.28 -20.99
N LEU A 524 -9.93 -2.17 -19.82
CA LEU A 524 -8.86 -3.09 -19.39
C LEU A 524 -9.35 -4.54 -19.26
N GLU A 525 -10.62 -4.74 -18.89
CA GLU A 525 -11.26 -6.07 -18.85
C GLU A 525 -11.36 -6.74 -20.24
N LEU A 526 -11.31 -5.96 -21.33
CA LEU A 526 -11.36 -6.48 -22.70
C LEU A 526 -9.99 -6.97 -23.21
N GLN A 527 -8.91 -6.66 -22.50
CA GLN A 527 -7.57 -7.09 -22.87
C GLN A 527 -7.33 -8.53 -22.41
N SER A 528 -6.87 -9.39 -23.31
CA SER A 528 -6.42 -10.74 -22.99
C SER A 528 -5.08 -10.73 -22.25
N PHE A 529 -4.72 -11.86 -21.65
CA PHE A 529 -3.49 -11.98 -20.87
C PHE A 529 -2.22 -11.73 -21.72
N ASP A 530 -2.23 -11.99 -23.03
CA ASP A 530 -1.13 -11.78 -23.97
C ASP A 530 -1.15 -10.37 -24.60
N GLY A 531 -1.95 -9.46 -24.04
CA GLY A 531 -1.99 -8.05 -24.44
C GLY A 531 -2.90 -7.74 -25.64
N LYS A 532 -3.43 -8.77 -26.31
CA LYS A 532 -4.38 -8.59 -27.42
C LYS A 532 -5.73 -8.11 -26.90
N PHE A 533 -6.55 -7.58 -27.80
CA PHE A 533 -7.97 -7.35 -27.54
C PHE A 533 -8.76 -8.40 -28.32
N LEU A 534 -9.64 -9.12 -27.63
CA LEU A 534 -10.41 -10.20 -28.26
C LEU A 534 -11.60 -9.63 -29.03
N SER A 535 -11.84 -10.14 -30.24
CA SER A 535 -13.02 -9.83 -31.07
C SER A 535 -14.29 -10.50 -30.54
N ASN A 536 -14.67 -10.20 -29.29
CA ASN A 536 -15.88 -10.71 -28.66
C ASN A 536 -17.02 -9.67 -28.68
N ASP A 537 -18.25 -10.15 -28.46
CA ASP A 537 -19.43 -9.29 -28.38
C ASP A 537 -19.28 -8.14 -27.37
N SER A 538 -18.49 -8.32 -26.31
CA SER A 538 -18.24 -7.29 -25.30
C SER A 538 -17.37 -6.15 -25.84
N PHE A 539 -16.33 -6.46 -26.61
CA PHE A 539 -15.49 -5.47 -27.28
C PHE A 539 -16.31 -4.66 -28.28
N TYR A 540 -17.13 -5.34 -29.09
CA TYR A 540 -18.05 -4.67 -29.99
C TYR A 540 -19.05 -3.82 -29.18
N LYS A 541 -19.77 -4.37 -28.20
CA LYS A 541 -20.69 -3.61 -27.34
C LYS A 541 -20.08 -2.35 -26.71
N PHE A 542 -18.79 -2.36 -26.36
CA PHE A 542 -18.09 -1.19 -25.82
C PHE A 542 -18.03 -0.02 -26.81
N PHE A 543 -17.75 -0.29 -28.08
CA PHE A 543 -17.75 0.72 -29.14
C PHE A 543 -19.14 0.93 -29.77
N TYR A 544 -20.10 0.04 -29.50
CA TYR A 544 -21.37 -0.02 -30.21
C TYR A 544 -22.50 0.71 -29.49
N LYS A 545 -22.97 1.76 -30.15
CA LYS A 545 -24.38 2.12 -30.19
C LYS A 545 -24.92 2.44 -31.59
N ASN A 546 -24.13 2.55 -32.69
CA ASN A 546 -24.69 2.98 -34.01
C ASN A 546 -24.04 2.57 -35.36
N ASP A 547 -22.87 1.93 -35.52
CA ASP A 547 -22.29 1.75 -36.90
C ASP A 547 -21.62 0.38 -37.17
N LEU A 548 -22.40 -0.59 -37.67
CA LEU A 548 -21.91 -1.91 -38.07
C LEU A 548 -21.17 -1.89 -39.43
N ASN A 549 -21.52 -0.94 -40.31
CA ASN A 549 -21.03 -0.87 -41.69
C ASN A 549 -19.59 -0.33 -41.77
N ASP A 550 -19.23 0.65 -40.93
CA ASP A 550 -17.88 1.22 -40.91
C ASP A 550 -16.82 0.21 -40.44
N PHE A 551 -17.18 -0.66 -39.50
CA PHE A 551 -16.29 -1.74 -39.06
C PHE A 551 -16.06 -2.77 -40.17
N ILE A 552 -17.10 -3.10 -40.95
CA ILE A 552 -16.99 -4.01 -42.10
C ILE A 552 -16.08 -3.40 -43.18
N ASN A 553 -16.21 -2.10 -43.46
CA ASN A 553 -15.35 -1.40 -44.42
C ASN A 553 -13.88 -1.40 -43.98
N LEU A 554 -13.62 -1.06 -42.71
CA LEU A 554 -12.26 -1.08 -42.15
C LEU A 554 -11.66 -2.50 -42.17
N LYS A 555 -12.47 -3.53 -41.87
CA LYS A 555 -12.06 -4.93 -41.96
C LYS A 555 -11.69 -5.32 -43.39
N GLN A 556 -12.50 -4.94 -44.39
CA GLN A 556 -12.20 -5.23 -45.80
C GLN A 556 -10.93 -4.52 -46.28
N GLU A 557 -10.70 -3.28 -45.84
CA GLU A 557 -9.48 -2.56 -46.15
C GLU A 557 -8.24 -3.21 -45.54
N ILE A 558 -8.31 -3.69 -44.31
CA ILE A 558 -7.17 -4.36 -43.66
C ILE A 558 -6.91 -5.74 -44.25
N ILE A 559 -7.96 -6.49 -44.61
CA ILE A 559 -7.84 -7.75 -45.37
C ILE A 559 -7.05 -7.53 -46.67
N LYS A 560 -7.31 -6.41 -47.36
CA LYS A 560 -6.62 -6.06 -48.61
C LYS A 560 -5.12 -5.79 -48.41
N GLU A 561 -4.73 -5.18 -47.29
CA GLU A 561 -3.33 -4.87 -46.96
C GLU A 561 -2.56 -6.08 -46.39
N MET A 562 -3.23 -6.98 -45.68
CA MET A 562 -2.59 -8.10 -44.95
C MET A 562 -2.43 -9.38 -45.76
N GLY A 563 -3.12 -9.53 -46.90
CA GLY A 563 -3.00 -10.71 -47.76
C GLY A 563 -3.62 -11.97 -47.14
N ASN A 564 -3.08 -13.16 -47.47
CA ASN A 564 -3.60 -14.48 -47.04
C ASN A 564 -3.27 -14.82 -45.57
N ILE A 565 -3.64 -13.94 -44.64
CA ILE A 565 -3.63 -14.23 -43.19
C ILE A 565 -5.00 -14.80 -42.79
N GLY A 566 -5.05 -15.67 -41.78
CA GLY A 566 -6.31 -16.26 -41.32
C GLY A 566 -7.30 -15.18 -40.87
N ILE A 567 -8.60 -15.32 -41.20
CA ILE A 567 -9.66 -14.33 -40.88
C ILE A 567 -9.68 -13.98 -39.39
N LYS A 568 -9.41 -14.96 -38.51
CA LYS A 568 -9.38 -14.78 -37.06
C LYS A 568 -8.21 -13.90 -36.59
N GLU A 569 -7.03 -14.08 -37.18
CA GLU A 569 -5.83 -13.27 -36.87
C GLU A 569 -6.03 -11.83 -37.33
N ILE A 570 -6.69 -11.62 -38.48
CA ILE A 570 -7.03 -10.28 -38.98
C ILE A 570 -8.00 -9.56 -38.01
N GLU A 571 -8.96 -10.27 -37.43
CA GLU A 571 -9.86 -9.69 -36.43
C GLU A 571 -9.15 -9.31 -35.12
N GLU A 572 -8.23 -10.15 -34.64
CA GLU A 572 -7.40 -9.87 -33.46
C GLU A 572 -6.49 -8.65 -33.70
N ILE A 573 -5.88 -8.55 -34.88
CA ILE A 573 -5.07 -7.39 -35.28
C ILE A 573 -5.92 -6.13 -35.32
N LEU A 574 -7.07 -6.17 -36.00
CA LEU A 574 -7.99 -5.04 -36.14
C LEU A 574 -8.46 -4.51 -34.78
N THR A 575 -8.93 -5.40 -33.92
CA THR A 575 -9.44 -5.03 -32.59
C THR A 575 -8.33 -4.50 -31.70
N THR A 576 -7.14 -5.09 -31.73
CA THR A 576 -5.96 -4.60 -30.99
C THR A 576 -5.52 -3.23 -31.51
N SER A 577 -5.51 -2.98 -32.82
CA SER A 577 -5.16 -1.68 -33.39
C SER A 577 -6.18 -0.58 -33.06
N ILE A 578 -7.48 -0.90 -33.10
CA ILE A 578 -8.55 0.01 -32.65
C ILE A 578 -8.39 0.32 -31.17
N ALA A 579 -8.07 -0.68 -30.36
CA ALA A 579 -7.85 -0.51 -28.94
C ALA A 579 -6.67 0.43 -28.63
N LEU A 580 -5.55 0.27 -29.33
CA LEU A 580 -4.40 1.16 -29.22
C LEU A 580 -4.77 2.60 -29.61
N ALA A 581 -5.51 2.78 -30.70
CA ALA A 581 -5.99 4.10 -31.11
C ALA A 581 -6.92 4.75 -30.08
N TYR A 582 -7.82 3.97 -29.46
CA TYR A 582 -8.68 4.44 -28.36
C TYR A 582 -7.86 4.91 -27.15
N LEU A 583 -6.86 4.12 -26.75
CA LEU A 583 -5.96 4.47 -25.65
C LEU A 583 -5.22 5.79 -25.92
N GLU A 584 -4.63 5.94 -27.11
CA GLU A 584 -3.89 7.14 -27.48
C GLU A 584 -4.77 8.40 -27.59
N ILE A 585 -5.92 8.30 -28.27
CA ILE A 585 -6.73 9.48 -28.64
C ILE A 585 -7.62 9.93 -27.49
N ILE A 586 -8.13 8.99 -26.68
CA ILE A 586 -9.16 9.26 -25.68
C ILE A 586 -8.59 9.13 -24.27
N ILE A 587 -8.05 7.96 -23.92
CA ILE A 587 -7.64 7.65 -22.54
C ILE A 587 -6.41 8.46 -22.12
N PHE A 588 -5.38 8.56 -22.97
CA PHE A 588 -4.12 9.26 -22.66
C PHE A 588 -4.30 10.75 -22.37
N LYS A 589 -5.44 11.36 -22.73
CA LYS A 589 -5.76 12.74 -22.36
C LYS A 589 -5.81 12.95 -20.84
N LYS A 590 -6.23 11.94 -20.07
CA LYS A 590 -6.32 12.02 -18.60
C LYS A 590 -5.61 10.90 -17.86
N PHE A 591 -5.43 9.73 -18.48
CA PHE A 591 -5.00 8.50 -17.80
C PHE A 591 -3.79 7.84 -18.48
N LYS A 592 -2.87 8.64 -19.01
CA LYS A 592 -1.69 8.12 -19.72
C LYS A 592 -0.86 7.20 -18.82
N ASP A 593 -0.52 7.65 -17.62
CA ASP A 593 0.37 6.89 -16.71
C ASP A 593 -0.26 5.55 -16.30
N GLU A 594 -1.59 5.55 -16.12
CA GLU A 594 -2.42 4.42 -15.71
C GLU A 594 -2.56 3.34 -16.79
N SER A 595 -2.62 3.76 -18.06
CA SER A 595 -2.87 2.87 -19.20
C SER A 595 -1.62 2.51 -19.99
N GLU A 596 -0.48 3.14 -19.69
CA GLU A 596 0.78 2.93 -20.41
C GLU A 596 1.25 1.47 -20.39
N LEU A 597 1.12 0.75 -19.27
CA LEU A 597 1.56 -0.65 -19.20
C LEU A 597 0.67 -1.59 -20.03
N CYS A 598 -0.64 -1.35 -20.00
CA CYS A 598 -1.61 -2.01 -20.88
C CYS A 598 -1.31 -1.73 -22.36
N TYR A 599 -1.03 -0.46 -22.68
CA TYR A 599 -0.68 -0.01 -24.03
C TYR A 599 0.63 -0.66 -24.52
N GLU A 600 1.71 -0.63 -23.73
CA GLU A 600 2.99 -1.25 -24.07
C GLU A 600 2.83 -2.75 -24.35
N LYS A 601 1.99 -3.42 -23.55
CA LYS A 601 1.65 -4.83 -23.73
C LYS A 601 0.90 -5.07 -25.05
N ALA A 602 -0.09 -4.26 -25.37
CA ALA A 602 -0.83 -4.33 -26.63
C ALA A 602 0.05 -4.02 -27.85
N VAL A 603 0.98 -3.06 -27.75
CA VAL A 603 1.96 -2.77 -28.80
C VAL A 603 2.89 -3.97 -29.03
N LYS A 604 3.40 -4.59 -27.96
CA LYS A 604 4.22 -5.80 -28.07
C LYS A 604 3.45 -6.96 -28.73
N ALA A 605 2.18 -7.12 -28.38
CA ALA A 605 1.30 -8.12 -28.98
C ALA A 605 1.07 -7.86 -30.47
N LEU A 606 0.77 -6.61 -30.86
CA LEU A 606 0.56 -6.23 -32.26
C LEU A 606 1.81 -6.46 -33.10
N LYS A 607 2.99 -6.06 -32.60
CA LYS A 607 4.28 -6.30 -33.27
C LYS A 607 4.54 -7.77 -33.55
N LYS A 608 4.18 -8.64 -32.60
CA LYS A 608 4.31 -10.09 -32.73
C LYS A 608 3.34 -10.68 -33.76
N MET A 609 2.19 -10.05 -34.01
CA MET A 609 1.19 -10.52 -34.98
C MET A 609 1.47 -10.06 -36.41
N VAL A 610 1.99 -8.84 -36.60
CA VAL A 610 2.15 -8.25 -37.94
C VAL A 610 3.53 -8.51 -38.53
N GLU A 611 4.58 -8.64 -37.72
CA GLU A 611 6.00 -8.85 -38.08
C GLU A 611 6.63 -7.80 -39.05
N ASP A 612 5.82 -6.98 -39.72
CA ASP A 612 6.16 -5.95 -40.70
C ASP A 612 5.80 -4.54 -40.18
N GLU A 613 6.83 -3.72 -39.94
CA GLU A 613 6.68 -2.38 -39.35
C GLU A 613 5.90 -1.40 -40.26
N GLU A 614 5.97 -1.54 -41.59
CA GLU A 614 5.23 -0.66 -42.51
C GLU A 614 3.74 -0.96 -42.47
N LYS A 615 3.38 -2.24 -42.46
CA LYS A 615 1.98 -2.67 -42.33
C LYS A 615 1.39 -2.29 -40.97
N GLU A 616 2.16 -2.47 -39.89
CA GLU A 616 1.76 -2.05 -38.55
C GLU A 616 1.38 -0.56 -38.53
N LYS A 617 2.21 0.29 -39.14
CA LYS A 617 1.98 1.73 -39.21
C LYS A 617 0.72 2.09 -40.01
N ILE A 618 0.52 1.47 -41.17
CA ILE A 618 -0.66 1.71 -42.02
C ILE A 618 -1.95 1.35 -41.26
N ILE A 619 -1.97 0.18 -40.63
CA ILE A 619 -3.13 -0.30 -39.86
C ILE A 619 -3.39 0.61 -38.65
N GLY A 620 -2.32 1.02 -37.96
CA GLY A 620 -2.40 1.97 -36.85
C GLY A 620 -3.02 3.31 -37.26
N GLU A 621 -2.62 3.88 -38.39
CA GLU A 621 -3.19 5.15 -38.89
C GLU A 621 -4.68 5.00 -39.27
N LYS A 622 -5.06 3.91 -39.95
CA LYS A 622 -6.47 3.63 -40.28
C LYS A 622 -7.33 3.45 -39.03
N ALA A 623 -6.82 2.76 -38.01
CA ALA A 623 -7.51 2.61 -36.73
C ALA A 623 -7.68 3.96 -35.99
N LYS A 624 -6.68 4.84 -36.06
CA LYS A 624 -6.75 6.21 -35.50
C LYS A 624 -7.79 7.06 -36.22
N GLU A 625 -7.85 6.97 -37.54
CA GLU A 625 -8.87 7.65 -38.35
C GLU A 625 -10.27 7.17 -37.97
N TRP A 626 -10.46 5.86 -37.85
CA TRP A 626 -11.72 5.28 -37.42
C TRP A 626 -12.16 5.77 -36.03
N ILE A 627 -11.26 5.77 -35.04
CA ILE A 627 -11.58 6.28 -33.70
C ILE A 627 -11.92 7.79 -33.72
N LYS A 628 -11.22 8.59 -34.54
CA LYS A 628 -11.56 10.02 -34.70
C LYS A 628 -12.96 10.19 -35.27
N ASN A 629 -13.31 9.42 -36.30
CA ASN A 629 -14.65 9.44 -36.90
C ASN A 629 -15.72 8.97 -35.90
N TRP A 630 -15.43 7.91 -35.14
CA TRP A 630 -16.32 7.41 -34.09
C TRP A 630 -16.59 8.46 -32.99
N VAL A 631 -15.58 9.25 -32.60
CA VAL A 631 -15.75 10.36 -31.65
C VAL A 631 -16.61 11.48 -32.25
N ILE A 632 -16.45 11.78 -33.54
CA ILE A 632 -17.18 12.85 -34.25
C ILE A 632 -18.66 12.46 -34.47
N ASN A 633 -18.93 11.22 -34.92
CA ASN A 633 -20.27 10.74 -35.31
C ASN A 633 -21.26 10.50 -34.15
N GLY A 634 -20.92 10.87 -32.91
CA GLY A 634 -21.93 10.90 -31.84
C GLY A 634 -21.70 12.03 -30.86
N LYS A 635 -21.42 13.21 -31.40
CA LYS A 635 -21.75 14.49 -30.78
C LYS A 635 -23.13 14.93 -31.20
#